data_AF-A0A6L2PIG9-F1
#
_entry.id   AF-A0A6L2PIG9-F1
#
_cell.length_a   1.000
_cell.length_b   1.000
_cell.length_c   1.000
_cell.angle_alpha   90.00
_cell.angle_beta   90.00
_cell.angle_gamma   90.00
#
_symmetry.space_group_name_H-M   'P 1'
#
loop_
_entity.id
_entity.type
_entity.pdbx_description
1 polymer ?
#
loop_
_entity_poly.entity_id
_entity_poly.type
_entity_poly.pdbx_seq_one_letter_code
_entity_poly.pdbx_strand_id
1 'polypeptide(L)' 'MALNDWFNKNLLSLNTVKTHCINFSTNSIGNVERDIRYLNKLITISNQTKFLGLTIKSALTWDKHVDEITRKLNS' A
#
# COMPACT_ATOMS: atom_id res chain seq x y z
N MET A 1 10.72 -14.97 -11.60
CA MET A 1 11.18 -15.26 -10.23
C MET A 1 10.06 -14.84 -9.29
N ALA A 2 9.57 -15.76 -8.45
CA ALA A 2 8.45 -15.44 -7.57
C ALA A 2 8.91 -14.57 -6.40
N LEU A 3 8.00 -13.77 -5.82
CA LEU A 3 8.27 -12.94 -4.64
C LEU A 3 8.86 -13.77 -3.49
N ASN A 4 8.33 -14.97 -3.29
CA ASN A 4 8.84 -15.92 -2.31
C ASN A 4 10.31 -16.28 -2.52
N ASP A 5 10.74 -16.51 -3.76
CA ASP A 5 12.12 -16.91 -4.07
C ASP A 5 13.09 -15.78 -3.71
N TRP A 6 12.71 -14.53 -3.97
CA TRP A 6 13.55 -13.38 -3.65
C TRP A 6 13.72 -13.23 -2.14
N PHE A 7 12.64 -13.33 -1.37
CA PHE A 7 12.70 -13.27 0.09
C PHE A 7 13.57 -14.40 0.67
N ASN A 8 13.38 -15.64 0.19
CA ASN A 8 14.17 -16.79 0.65
C ASN A 8 15.66 -16.65 0.33
N LYS A 9 16.02 -16.20 -0.89
CA LYS A 9 17.43 -15.95 -1.26
C LYS A 9 18.09 -14.87 -0.41
N ASN A 10 17.31 -13.92 0.09
CA ASN A 10 17.81 -12.82 0.92
C ASN A 10 17.65 -13.08 2.42
N LEU A 11 17.24 -14.29 2.84
CA LEU A 11 16.98 -14.64 4.25
C LEU A 11 15.98 -13.69 4.93
N LEU A 12 15.01 -13.20 4.16
CA LEU A 12 13.93 -12.33 4.62
C LEU A 12 12.63 -13.11 4.75
N SER A 13 11.80 -12.73 5.72
CA SER A 13 10.43 -13.22 5.85
C SER A 13 9.45 -12.05 5.74
N LEU A 14 8.31 -12.27 5.09
CA LEU A 14 7.27 -11.26 4.92
C LEU A 14 6.10 -11.51 5.88
N ASN A 15 5.79 -10.52 6.71
CA ASN A 15 4.61 -10.56 7.57
C ASN A 15 3.35 -10.12 6.80
N THR A 16 2.70 -11.08 6.15
CA THR A 16 1.48 -10.85 5.35
C THR A 16 0.31 -10.21 6.10
N VAL A 17 0.26 -10.30 7.43
CA VAL A 17 -0.78 -9.66 8.26
C VAL A 17 -0.53 -8.15 8.42
N LYS A 18 0.75 -7.74 8.48
CA LYS A 18 1.15 -6.33 8.64
C LYS A 18 1.53 -5.65 7.31
N THR A 19 1.65 -6.42 6.24
CA THR A 19 1.99 -5.93 4.90
C THR A 19 0.73 -5.65 4.10
N HIS A 20 0.65 -4.45 3.56
CA HIS A 20 -0.40 -4.05 2.62
C HIS A 20 0.22 -3.68 1.27
N CYS A 21 -0.52 -3.94 0.21
CA CYS A 21 -0.22 -3.46 -1.14
C CYS A 21 -1.07 -2.23 -1.44
N ILE A 22 -0.51 -1.25 -2.14
CA ILE A 22 -1.27 -0.14 -2.71
C ILE A 22 -1.10 -0.19 -4.21
N ASN A 23 -2.22 -0.26 -4.94
CA ASN A 23 -2.22 -0.16 -6.38
C ASN A 23 -2.42 1.32 -6.77
N PHE A 24 -1.39 1.95 -7.32
CA PHE A 24 -1.47 3.35 -7.72
C PHE A 24 -2.10 3.49 -9.11
N SER A 25 -3.09 4.37 -9.24
CA SER A 25 -3.75 4.68 -10.52
C SER A 25 -4.25 6.12 -10.54
N THR A 26 -3.98 6.84 -11.63
CA THR A 26 -4.41 8.24 -11.80
C THR A 26 -5.79 8.39 -12.45
N ASN A 27 -6.31 7.34 -13.08
CA ASN A 27 -7.60 7.35 -13.79
C ASN A 27 -8.55 6.28 -13.21
N SER A 28 -9.85 6.56 -13.24
CA SER A 28 -10.95 5.67 -12.83
C SER A 28 -11.11 4.40 -13.69
N ILE A 29 -10.18 4.14 -14.61
CA ILE A 29 -10.18 2.97 -15.49
C ILE A 29 -9.79 1.78 -14.63
N GLY A 30 -10.80 1.23 -13.94
CA GLY A 30 -10.83 -0.04 -13.25
C GLY A 30 -9.61 -0.33 -12.37
N ASN A 31 -9.80 -0.36 -11.05
CA ASN A 31 -8.85 -1.03 -10.17
C ASN A 31 -8.69 -2.47 -10.67
N VAL A 32 -7.70 -2.73 -11.52
CA VAL A 32 -7.30 -4.08 -11.87
C VAL A 32 -6.68 -4.60 -10.59
N GLU A 33 -7.48 -5.29 -9.80
CA GLU A 33 -7.01 -6.00 -8.61
C GLU A 33 -5.95 -6.98 -9.09
N ARG A 34 -4.69 -6.60 -8.87
CA ARG A 34 -3.56 -7.48 -9.07
C ARG A 34 -3.32 -8.22 -7.78
N ASP A 35 -3.77 -9.46 -7.74
CA ASP A 35 -3.49 -10.39 -6.65
C ASP A 35 -1.97 -10.53 -6.46
N ILE A 36 -1.45 -9.98 -5.35
CA ILE A 36 -0.08 -10.24 -4.92
C ILE A 36 -0.11 -11.35 -3.89
N ARG A 37 0.60 -12.45 -4.18
CA ARG A 37 0.67 -13.63 -3.30
C ARG A 37 2.08 -13.85 -2.76
N TYR A 38 2.17 -14.23 -1.49
CA TYR A 38 3.39 -14.67 -0.82
C TYR A 38 3.09 -15.95 -0.05
N LEU A 39 3.84 -17.04 -0.30
CA LEU A 39 3.58 -18.36 0.28
C LEU A 39 2.10 -18.79 0.14
N ASN A 40 1.52 -18.58 -1.04
CA ASN A 40 0.11 -18.83 -1.34
C ASN A 40 -0.92 -18.03 -0.51
N LYS A 41 -0.46 -17.04 0.28
CA LYS A 41 -1.33 -16.09 0.98
C LYS A 41 -1.47 -14.80 0.18
N LEU A 42 -2.69 -14.30 0.07
CA LEU A 42 -2.97 -13.02 -0.57
C LEU A 42 -2.52 -11.88 0.36
N ILE A 43 -1.80 -10.91 -0.20
CA ILE A 43 -1.46 -9.66 0.49
C ILE A 43 -2.65 -8.72 0.38
N THR A 44 -3.05 -8.11 1.49
CA THR A 44 -4.20 -7.19 1.53
C THR A 44 -3.93 -5.95 0.70
N ILE A 45 -4.83 -5.62 -0.23
CA ILE A 45 -4.80 -4.37 -0.98
C ILE A 45 -5.47 -3.26 -0.15
N SER A 46 -4.83 -2.10 -0.05
CA SER A 46 -5.34 -0.92 0.63
C SER A 46 -5.36 0.27 -0.33
N ASN A 47 -6.37 1.14 -0.17
CA ASN A 47 -6.50 2.39 -0.93
C ASN A 47 -5.73 3.56 -0.30
N GLN A 48 -5.23 3.38 0.92
CA GLN A 48 -4.45 4.41 1.60
C GLN A 48 -3.50 3.83 2.64
N THR A 49 -2.43 4.57 2.95
CA THR A 49 -1.57 4.26 4.09
C THR A 49 -0.92 5.52 4.65
N LYS A 50 -0.43 5.42 5.88
CA LYS A 50 0.52 6.37 6.43
C LYS A 50 1.93 5.82 6.21
N PHE A 51 2.75 6.57 5.50
CA PHE A 51 4.13 6.20 5.21
C PHE A 51 5.03 7.42 5.39
N LEU A 52 6.02 7.30 6.28
CA LEU A 52 6.98 8.37 6.59
C LEU A 52 6.32 9.74 6.89
N GLY A 53 5.21 9.73 7.62
CA GLY A 53 4.48 10.96 8.01
C GLY A 53 3.51 11.50 6.95
N LEU A 54 3.46 10.90 5.76
CA LEU A 54 2.53 11.26 4.70
C LEU A 54 1.35 10.29 4.67
N THR A 55 0.17 10.81 4.35
CA THR A 55 -1.01 9.99 4.04
C THR A 55 -1.09 9.86 2.53
N ILE A 56 -0.77 8.66 2.02
CA ILE A 56 -0.70 8.38 0.58
C ILE A 56 -1.96 7.60 0.19
N LYS A 57 -2.64 8.04 -0.87
CA LYS A 57 -3.81 7.36 -1.46
C LYS A 57 -3.45 6.66 -2.77
N SER A 58 -4.15 5.58 -3.08
CA SER A 58 -4.04 4.85 -4.36
C SER A 58 -4.29 5.74 -5.58
N ALA A 59 -5.22 6.68 -5.45
CA ALA A 59 -5.54 7.67 -6.49
C ALA A 59 -4.47 8.77 -6.68
N LEU A 60 -3.38 8.75 -5.89
CA LEU A 60 -2.35 9.81 -5.85
C LEU A 60 -2.92 11.22 -5.61
N THR A 61 -4.04 11.28 -4.88
CA THR A 61 -4.64 12.53 -4.41
C THR A 61 -4.20 12.84 -2.98
N TRP A 62 -4.08 14.13 -2.66
CA TRP A 62 -3.55 14.62 -1.38
C TRP A 62 -4.62 15.19 -0.45
N ASP A 63 -5.90 15.13 -0.85
CA ASP A 63 -7.06 15.64 -0.10
C ASP A 63 -7.01 15.24 1.37
N LYS A 64 -6.96 13.93 1.65
CA LYS A 64 -6.93 13.41 3.02
C LYS A 64 -5.69 13.85 3.80
N HIS A 65 -4.54 13.97 3.15
CA HIS A 65 -3.33 14.45 3.82
C HIS A 65 -3.44 15.93 4.17
N VAL A 66 -3.90 16.75 3.24
CA VAL A 66 -4.14 18.18 3.44
C VAL A 66 -5.15 18.38 4.58
N ASP A 67 -6.26 17.66 4.58
CA ASP A 67 -7.26 17.73 5.66
C ASP A 67 -6.67 17.38 7.03
N GLU A 68 -5.85 16.32 7.09
CA GLU A 68 -5.19 15.91 8.33
C GLU A 68 -4.21 16.96 8.85
N ILE A 69 -3.45 17.62 7.97
CA ILE A 69 -2.51 18.68 8.34
C ILE A 69 -3.25 19.95 8.75
N THR A 70 -4.24 20.39 7.97
CA THR A 70 -5.06 21.56 8.31
C THR A 70 -5.72 21.40 9.68
N ARG A 71 -6.26 20.22 9.99
CA ARG A 71 -6.82 19.94 11.32
C ARG A 71 -5.77 20.05 12.43
N LYS A 72 -4.55 19.56 12.20
CA LYS A 72 -3.45 19.65 13.18
C LYS A 72 -2.98 21.08 13.41
N LEU A 73 -3.04 21.94 12.38
CA LEU A 73 -2.65 23.34 12.47
C LEU A 73 -3.71 24.21 13.17
N ASN A 74 -4.96 23.78 13.15
CA ASN A 74 -6.09 24.47 13.79
C ASN A 74 -6.41 23.94 15.20
N SER A 75 -5.55 23.09 15.78
CA SER A 75 -5.62 22.63 17.19
C SER A 75 -4.53 23.30 18.01
#